data_AF-A0A2V0NZF7-F1
#
_entry.id   AF-A0A2V0NZF7-F1
#
_cell.length_a   1.000
_cell.length_b   1.000
_cell.length_c   1.000
_cell.angle_alpha   90.00
_cell.angle_beta   90.00
_cell.angle_gamma   90.00
#
_symmetry.space_group_name_H-M   'P 1'
#
loop_
_entity.id
_entity.type
_entity.pdbx_description
1 polymer ?
#
loop_
_entity_poly.entity_id
_entity_poly.type
_entity_poly.pdbx_seq_one_letter_code
_entity_poly.pdbx_strand_id
1 'polypeptide(L)'
;MAPENGGEPVFLIFGKSGWIGGLVGELLKKGGYKFEYANARLEDRATIVSEIERVKPTHVLNAAGVTGRPNVDWCEDNKVATIRSNVIGCLNLADVTNQMGIHMTYYGTGCIFHYDEDFPEGSGKGFMESDKPNFTGSYYSFTKAIVESLLKEYPNVLTLRVRMPIVADLTYPRNFITKIIKYDKVVDIPNSMTVLPELLPYSIEMAKRKLTGIMNYTNPGAISHNEILQLYKEYIDPEFTWSNFTIEEQAKVIVAPRSNNLLDTKRIESEFPEILSIKDSLIKYVFEPNAKKKTEVLAAVKEMRGR
;
A
#
# COMPACT_ATOMS: atom_id res chain seq x y z
N MET A 1 2.99 -20.16 27.83
CA MET A 1 3.38 -18.77 28.12
C MET A 1 4.85 -18.63 27.77
N ALA A 2 5.17 -17.95 26.67
CA ALA A 2 6.55 -17.64 26.32
C ALA A 2 7.03 -16.46 27.19
N PRO A 3 8.31 -16.36 27.55
CA PRO A 3 8.77 -15.33 28.45
C PRO A 3 8.72 -13.95 27.77
N GLU A 4 8.08 -12.98 28.44
CA GLU A 4 8.14 -11.54 28.15
C GLU A 4 9.53 -10.96 28.48
N ASN A 5 10.57 -11.45 27.83
CA ASN A 5 11.87 -10.80 27.81
C ASN A 5 12.12 -10.22 26.42
N GLY A 6 11.26 -9.28 26.01
CA GLY A 6 11.40 -8.57 24.75
C GLY A 6 12.20 -7.29 24.94
N GLY A 7 13.50 -7.34 24.68
CA GLY A 7 14.29 -6.11 24.51
C GLY A 7 13.64 -5.18 23.47
N GLU A 8 13.96 -3.88 23.55
CA GLU A 8 13.41 -2.86 22.66
C GLU A 8 13.49 -3.28 21.18
N PRO A 9 12.40 -3.13 20.38
CA PRO A 9 12.39 -3.51 18.98
C PRO A 9 13.52 -2.85 18.18
N VAL A 10 14.20 -3.66 17.36
CA VAL A 10 15.18 -3.21 16.38
C VAL A 10 14.64 -3.58 15.00
N PHE A 11 14.39 -2.57 14.17
CA PHE A 11 13.77 -2.75 12.86
C PHE A 11 14.81 -2.76 11.74
N LEU A 12 14.70 -3.68 10.79
CA LEU A 12 15.42 -3.65 9.53
C LEU A 12 14.44 -3.42 8.37
N ILE A 13 14.60 -2.33 7.63
CA ILE A 13 13.68 -1.93 6.57
C ILE A 13 14.26 -2.25 5.20
N PHE A 14 13.58 -3.07 4.41
CA PHE A 14 13.87 -3.25 2.99
C PHE A 14 13.03 -2.29 2.15
N GLY A 15 13.64 -1.66 1.15
CA GLY A 15 12.95 -0.74 0.23
C GLY A 15 13.11 0.75 0.54
N LYS A 16 14.30 1.19 0.99
CA LYS A 16 14.60 2.59 1.35
C LYS A 16 14.30 3.64 0.26
N SER A 17 14.43 3.25 -1.01
CA SER A 17 14.14 4.11 -2.18
C SER A 17 12.66 4.12 -2.56
N GLY A 18 11.87 3.26 -1.92
CA GLY A 18 10.43 3.17 -2.08
C GLY A 18 9.70 4.13 -1.15
N TRP A 19 8.48 4.46 -1.53
CA TRP A 19 7.65 5.43 -0.81
C TRP A 19 7.29 4.97 0.61
N ILE A 20 6.71 3.77 0.74
CA ILE A 20 6.34 3.21 2.04
C ILE A 20 7.57 3.04 2.93
N GLY A 21 8.67 2.50 2.37
CA GLY A 21 9.92 2.31 3.12
C GLY A 21 10.45 3.62 3.71
N GLY A 22 10.48 4.69 2.92
CA GLY A 22 10.87 6.02 3.40
C GLY A 22 9.95 6.57 4.51
N LEU A 23 8.64 6.51 4.31
CA LEU A 23 7.66 6.98 5.31
C LEU A 23 7.74 6.21 6.62
N VAL A 24 7.88 4.89 6.56
CA VAL A 24 8.02 4.04 7.74
C VAL A 24 9.29 4.37 8.51
N GLY A 25 10.43 4.59 7.82
CA GLY A 25 11.65 5.00 8.51
C GLY A 25 11.55 6.38 9.15
N GLU A 26 10.87 7.35 8.54
CA GLU A 26 10.60 8.65 9.18
C GLU A 26 9.70 8.50 10.42
N LEU A 27 8.69 7.63 10.37
CA LEU A 27 7.83 7.33 11.53
C LEU A 27 8.62 6.65 12.65
N LEU A 28 9.49 5.68 12.32
CA LEU A 28 10.34 5.01 13.31
C LEU A 28 11.33 5.99 13.94
N LYS A 29 11.96 6.85 13.13
CA LYS A 29 12.85 7.92 13.61
C LYS A 29 12.14 8.88 14.55
N LYS A 30 10.94 9.35 14.18
CA LYS A 30 10.12 10.25 15.01
C LYS A 30 9.69 9.58 16.31
N GLY A 31 9.42 8.27 16.28
CA GLY A 31 9.08 7.47 17.46
C GLY A 31 10.27 7.09 18.34
N GLY A 32 11.50 7.43 17.96
CA GLY A 32 12.71 7.08 18.72
C GLY A 32 13.10 5.60 18.64
N TYR A 33 12.56 4.84 17.68
CA TYR A 33 12.85 3.42 17.52
C TYR A 33 14.21 3.19 16.86
N LYS A 34 14.90 2.12 17.26
CA LYS A 34 16.13 1.67 16.60
C LYS A 34 15.78 1.04 15.26
N PHE A 35 16.35 1.56 14.18
CA PHE A 35 16.18 0.95 12.87
C PHE A 35 17.39 1.18 11.95
N GLU A 36 17.55 0.30 10.98
CA GLU A 36 18.44 0.48 9.84
C GLU A 36 17.71 0.20 8.53
N TYR A 37 18.15 0.85 7.46
CA TYR A 37 17.75 0.49 6.10
C TYR A 37 18.68 -0.58 5.55
N ALA A 38 18.10 -1.67 5.05
CA ALA A 38 18.82 -2.70 4.34
C ALA A 38 19.41 -2.16 3.02
N ASN A 39 20.63 -2.58 2.71
CA ASN A 39 21.28 -2.34 1.42
C ASN A 39 21.25 -3.58 0.53
N ALA A 40 21.02 -4.76 1.11
CA ALA A 40 20.86 -6.01 0.39
C ALA A 40 19.73 -5.93 -0.64
N ARG A 41 19.98 -6.53 -1.81
CA ARG A 41 18.93 -6.77 -2.80
C ARG A 41 18.21 -8.05 -2.44
N LEU A 42 16.89 -8.06 -2.58
CA LEU A 42 16.06 -9.19 -2.17
C LEU A 42 16.43 -10.48 -2.93
N GLU A 43 16.83 -10.38 -4.19
CA GLU A 43 17.25 -11.52 -5.00
C GLU A 43 18.59 -12.15 -4.57
N ASP A 44 19.37 -11.46 -3.72
CA ASP A 44 20.65 -11.94 -3.21
C ASP A 44 20.52 -12.39 -1.74
N ARG A 45 20.21 -13.68 -1.58
CA ARG A 45 20.00 -14.30 -0.27
C ARG A 45 21.22 -14.16 0.66
N ALA A 46 22.44 -14.29 0.14
CA ALA A 46 23.65 -14.24 0.97
C ALA A 46 23.80 -12.86 1.61
N THR A 47 23.53 -11.80 0.84
CA THR A 47 23.57 -10.43 1.38
C THR A 47 22.49 -10.19 2.42
N ILE A 48 21.27 -10.73 2.25
CA ILE A 48 20.20 -10.66 3.27
C ILE A 48 20.67 -11.27 4.59
N VAL A 49 21.21 -12.49 4.54
CA VAL A 49 21.72 -13.20 5.73
C VAL A 49 22.79 -12.36 6.43
N SER A 50 23.79 -11.91 5.68
CA SER A 50 24.90 -11.11 6.24
C SER A 50 24.43 -9.81 6.90
N GLU A 51 23.40 -9.17 6.33
CA GLU A 51 22.87 -7.91 6.86
C GLU A 51 22.02 -8.15 8.12
N ILE A 52 21.23 -9.22 8.16
CA ILE A 52 20.49 -9.62 9.36
C ILE A 52 21.44 -10.02 10.50
N GLU A 53 22.52 -10.75 10.21
CA GLU A 53 23.52 -11.12 11.21
C GLU A 53 24.27 -9.90 11.77
N ARG A 54 24.53 -8.90 10.92
CA ARG A 54 25.18 -7.64 11.32
C ARG A 54 24.26 -6.78 12.19
N VAL A 55 23.03 -6.56 11.75
CA VAL A 55 22.08 -5.64 12.40
C VAL A 55 21.42 -6.28 13.63
N LYS A 56 21.25 -7.62 13.62
CA LYS A 56 20.51 -8.39 14.62
C LYS A 56 19.11 -7.82 14.88
N PRO A 57 18.29 -7.59 13.83
CA PRO A 57 16.96 -7.03 14.01
C PRO A 57 16.03 -8.02 14.70
N THR A 58 15.06 -7.49 15.44
CA THR A 58 13.95 -8.30 15.98
C THR A 58 12.74 -8.30 15.06
N HIS A 59 12.64 -7.30 14.17
CA HIS A 59 11.55 -7.14 13.22
C HIS A 59 12.10 -6.67 11.86
N VAL A 60 11.56 -7.22 10.78
CA VAL A 60 11.85 -6.82 9.40
C VAL A 60 10.61 -6.20 8.78
N LEU A 61 10.76 -5.04 8.14
CA LEU A 61 9.70 -4.35 7.42
C LEU A 61 10.05 -4.37 5.92
N ASN A 62 9.38 -5.24 5.17
CA ASN A 62 9.60 -5.38 3.73
C ASN A 62 8.66 -4.48 2.92
N ALA A 63 9.14 -3.28 2.61
CA ALA A 63 8.49 -2.34 1.68
C ALA A 63 9.17 -2.34 0.29
N ALA A 64 10.02 -3.33 0.01
CA ALA A 64 10.68 -3.47 -1.27
C ALA A 64 9.75 -4.14 -2.30
N GLY A 65 9.87 -3.68 -3.55
CA GLY A 65 9.12 -4.22 -4.68
C GLY A 65 9.34 -3.38 -5.91
N VAL A 66 9.40 -4.05 -7.06
CA VAL A 66 9.47 -3.41 -8.37
C VAL A 66 8.06 -3.25 -8.88
N THR A 67 7.62 -2.00 -8.98
CA THR A 67 6.41 -1.61 -9.70
C THR A 67 6.73 -1.11 -11.12
N GLY A 68 8.00 -1.16 -11.55
CA GLY A 68 8.46 -0.59 -12.82
C GLY A 68 8.49 0.95 -12.85
N ARG A 69 8.99 1.50 -13.95
CA ARG A 69 8.86 2.92 -14.33
C ARG A 69 8.25 3.00 -15.73
N PRO A 70 7.25 3.87 -15.97
CA PRO A 70 6.61 4.78 -15.02
C PRO A 70 5.59 4.10 -14.09
N ASN A 71 5.12 2.90 -14.41
CA ASN A 71 4.08 2.18 -13.68
C ASN A 71 4.22 0.65 -13.86
N VAL A 72 3.23 -0.09 -13.35
CA VAL A 72 3.20 -1.57 -13.35
C VAL A 72 3.19 -2.20 -14.74
N ASP A 73 2.84 -1.45 -15.78
CA ASP A 73 2.77 -1.94 -17.16
C ASP A 73 4.16 -2.38 -17.65
N TRP A 74 5.25 -1.83 -17.09
CA TRP A 74 6.63 -2.29 -17.31
C TRP A 74 6.83 -3.79 -17.02
N CYS A 75 6.05 -4.35 -16.08
CA CYS A 75 6.16 -5.75 -15.69
C CYS A 75 5.70 -6.72 -16.80
N GLU A 76 4.87 -6.26 -17.75
CA GLU A 76 4.42 -7.06 -18.89
C GLU A 76 5.58 -7.43 -19.82
N ASP A 77 6.49 -6.49 -20.06
CA ASP A 77 7.66 -6.69 -20.93
C ASP A 77 8.89 -7.22 -20.16
N ASN A 78 8.87 -7.17 -18.82
CA ASN A 78 10.04 -7.48 -17.98
C ASN A 78 9.77 -8.63 -16.98
N LYS A 79 9.05 -9.66 -17.45
CA LYS A 79 8.52 -10.77 -16.62
C LYS A 79 9.55 -11.46 -15.74
N VAL A 80 10.74 -11.76 -16.28
CA VAL A 80 11.83 -12.45 -15.53
C VAL A 80 12.41 -11.56 -14.44
N ALA A 81 12.59 -10.27 -14.71
CA ALA A 81 13.07 -9.31 -13.71
C ALA A 81 12.03 -9.12 -12.58
N THR A 82 10.74 -9.10 -12.94
CA THR A 82 9.64 -9.08 -11.97
C THR A 82 9.63 -10.34 -11.10
N ILE A 83 9.78 -11.54 -11.67
CA ILE A 83 9.91 -12.80 -10.89
C ILE A 83 11.10 -12.71 -9.94
N ARG A 84 12.27 -12.32 -10.45
CA ARG A 84 13.50 -12.25 -9.66
C ARG A 84 13.34 -11.36 -8.43
N SER A 85 12.80 -10.17 -8.59
CA SER A 85 12.69 -9.21 -7.48
C SER A 85 11.45 -9.44 -6.62
N ASN A 86 10.26 -9.54 -7.23
CA ASN A 86 9.00 -9.57 -6.49
C ASN A 86 8.64 -10.95 -5.94
N VAL A 87 9.07 -12.03 -6.61
CA VAL A 87 8.76 -13.41 -6.20
C VAL A 87 9.94 -14.02 -5.45
N ILE A 88 11.03 -14.31 -6.15
CA ILE A 88 12.21 -14.96 -5.55
C ILE A 88 12.75 -14.11 -4.41
N GLY A 89 12.91 -12.80 -4.63
CA GLY A 89 13.43 -11.92 -3.61
C GLY A 89 12.56 -11.83 -2.36
N CYS A 90 11.24 -11.72 -2.52
CA CYS A 90 10.33 -11.66 -1.38
C CYS A 90 10.34 -12.97 -0.58
N LEU A 91 10.39 -14.11 -1.26
CA LEU A 91 10.46 -15.44 -0.63
C LEU A 91 11.80 -15.69 0.05
N ASN A 92 12.91 -15.21 -0.50
CA ASN A 92 14.22 -15.25 0.17
C ASN A 92 14.15 -14.58 1.53
N LEU A 93 13.58 -13.38 1.61
CA LEU A 93 13.50 -12.64 2.88
C LEU A 93 12.56 -13.30 3.88
N ALA A 94 11.39 -13.78 3.41
CA ALA A 94 10.44 -14.50 4.27
C ALA A 94 11.07 -15.77 4.87
N ASP A 95 11.78 -16.54 4.04
CA ASP A 95 12.44 -17.76 4.48
C ASP A 95 13.61 -17.51 5.45
N VAL A 96 14.49 -16.55 5.14
CA VAL A 96 15.59 -16.19 6.05
C VAL A 96 15.06 -15.68 7.39
N THR A 97 14.07 -14.79 7.38
CA THR A 97 13.48 -14.25 8.62
C THR A 97 12.80 -15.36 9.44
N ASN A 98 12.13 -16.31 8.79
CA ASN A 98 11.52 -17.45 9.46
C ASN A 98 12.57 -18.34 10.13
N GLN A 99 13.63 -18.70 9.41
CA GLN A 99 14.73 -19.53 9.94
C GLN A 99 15.43 -18.88 11.14
N MET A 100 15.46 -17.55 11.20
CA MET A 100 16.09 -16.78 12.27
C MET A 100 15.12 -16.35 13.38
N GLY A 101 13.84 -16.76 13.33
CA GLY A 101 12.83 -16.41 14.33
C GLY A 101 12.47 -14.91 14.36
N ILE A 102 12.61 -14.21 13.24
CA ILE A 102 12.39 -12.78 13.09
C ILE A 102 11.00 -12.51 12.52
N HIS A 103 10.26 -11.60 13.14
CA HIS A 103 8.97 -11.15 12.63
C HIS A 103 9.16 -10.38 11.32
N MET A 104 8.37 -10.68 10.29
CA MET A 104 8.39 -9.94 9.02
C MET A 104 7.02 -9.33 8.73
N THR A 105 6.97 -8.01 8.56
CA THR A 105 5.81 -7.32 7.97
C THR A 105 6.10 -7.03 6.50
N TYR A 106 5.28 -7.56 5.61
CA TYR A 106 5.34 -7.33 4.18
C TYR A 106 4.22 -6.39 3.72
N TYR A 107 4.60 -5.28 3.08
CA TYR A 107 3.66 -4.37 2.44
C TYR A 107 3.30 -4.91 1.05
N GLY A 108 2.31 -5.79 1.02
CA GLY A 108 1.77 -6.42 -0.18
C GLY A 108 0.76 -5.53 -0.92
N THR A 109 -0.22 -6.15 -1.57
CA THR A 109 -1.24 -5.40 -2.32
C THR A 109 -2.60 -6.10 -2.32
N GLY A 110 -3.66 -5.31 -2.15
CA GLY A 110 -5.03 -5.76 -2.35
C GLY A 110 -5.53 -5.62 -3.80
N CYS A 111 -4.66 -5.21 -4.74
CA CYS A 111 -4.98 -5.08 -6.16
C CYS A 111 -4.94 -6.44 -6.91
N ILE A 112 -5.33 -7.50 -6.21
CA ILE A 112 -5.42 -8.90 -6.66
C ILE A 112 -6.87 -9.40 -6.66
N PHE A 113 -7.81 -8.50 -6.37
CA PHE A 113 -9.24 -8.74 -6.46
C PHE A 113 -9.93 -7.79 -7.45
N HIS A 114 -11.06 -8.19 -7.99
CA HIS A 114 -11.94 -7.39 -8.83
C HIS A 114 -13.40 -7.69 -8.48
N TYR A 115 -14.29 -6.70 -8.54
CA TYR A 115 -15.73 -6.94 -8.43
C TYR A 115 -16.19 -7.98 -9.46
N ASP A 116 -17.07 -8.89 -9.05
CA ASP A 116 -17.64 -9.94 -9.90
C ASP A 116 -19.08 -10.26 -9.47
N GLU A 117 -19.64 -11.38 -9.94
CA GLU A 117 -21.01 -11.78 -9.59
C GLU A 117 -21.17 -12.10 -8.10
N ASP A 118 -20.13 -12.62 -7.44
CA ASP A 118 -20.14 -12.97 -6.01
C ASP A 118 -19.85 -11.76 -5.11
N PHE A 119 -19.13 -10.77 -5.64
CA PHE A 119 -18.81 -9.50 -5.01
C PHE A 119 -19.22 -8.32 -5.93
N PRO A 120 -20.54 -8.06 -6.11
CA PRO A 120 -20.98 -7.00 -7.00
C PRO A 120 -20.57 -5.61 -6.48
N GLU A 121 -20.27 -4.70 -7.40
CA GLU A 121 -20.06 -3.29 -7.09
C GLU A 121 -21.28 -2.71 -6.35
N GLY A 122 -21.04 -1.91 -5.30
CA GLY A 122 -22.10 -1.27 -4.51
C GLY A 122 -22.84 -2.19 -3.54
N SER A 123 -22.55 -3.49 -3.50
CA SER A 123 -23.20 -4.44 -2.58
C SER A 123 -22.83 -4.26 -1.10
N GLY A 124 -21.73 -3.57 -0.81
CA GLY A 124 -21.15 -3.47 0.53
C GLY A 124 -20.44 -4.75 1.00
N LYS A 125 -20.43 -5.82 0.19
CA LYS A 125 -19.72 -7.07 0.48
C LYS A 125 -18.26 -6.95 0.02
N GLY A 126 -17.33 -6.99 0.97
CA GLY A 126 -15.89 -6.92 0.70
C GLY A 126 -15.21 -8.29 0.66
N PHE A 127 -14.11 -8.39 -0.08
CA PHE A 127 -13.23 -9.57 -0.08
C PHE A 127 -12.52 -9.71 1.27
N MET A 128 -12.57 -10.89 1.86
CA MET A 128 -11.94 -11.24 3.14
C MET A 128 -10.48 -11.66 2.96
N GLU A 129 -9.73 -11.74 4.05
CA GLU A 129 -8.37 -12.27 4.10
C GLU A 129 -8.26 -13.71 3.57
N SER A 130 -9.31 -14.52 3.78
CA SER A 130 -9.39 -15.92 3.36
C SER A 130 -9.77 -16.12 1.89
N ASP A 131 -10.25 -15.07 1.21
CA ASP A 131 -10.71 -15.18 -0.16
C ASP A 131 -9.56 -15.38 -1.14
N LYS A 132 -9.83 -16.16 -2.19
CA LYS A 132 -8.85 -16.42 -3.24
C LYS A 132 -8.80 -15.24 -4.21
N PRO A 133 -7.61 -14.75 -4.57
CA PRO A 133 -7.46 -13.70 -5.59
C PRO A 133 -8.18 -14.08 -6.90
N ASN A 134 -9.06 -13.20 -7.38
CA ASN A 134 -9.80 -13.38 -8.64
C ASN A 134 -9.31 -12.44 -9.75
N PHE A 135 -8.31 -11.59 -9.49
CA PHE A 135 -7.80 -10.63 -10.47
C PHE A 135 -6.33 -10.85 -10.80
N THR A 136 -6.09 -11.31 -12.03
CA THR A 136 -4.75 -11.54 -12.60
C THR A 136 -4.54 -10.78 -13.91
N GLY A 137 -5.34 -9.74 -14.16
CA GLY A 137 -5.35 -8.97 -15.42
C GLY A 137 -4.08 -8.18 -15.75
N SER A 138 -3.09 -8.17 -14.84
CA SER A 138 -1.73 -7.73 -15.13
C SER A 138 -0.73 -8.73 -14.58
N TYR A 139 0.43 -8.88 -15.23
CA TYR A 139 1.54 -9.71 -14.77
C TYR A 139 2.03 -9.30 -13.38
N TYR A 140 1.97 -8.00 -13.07
CA TYR A 140 2.20 -7.50 -11.72
C TYR A 140 1.22 -8.12 -10.71
N SER A 141 -0.10 -8.01 -10.93
CA SER A 141 -1.11 -8.59 -10.03
C SER A 141 -0.99 -10.11 -9.94
N PHE A 142 -0.73 -10.78 -11.08
CA PHE A 142 -0.49 -12.22 -11.13
C PHE A 142 0.67 -12.65 -10.21
N THR A 143 1.84 -12.01 -10.34
CA THR A 143 2.99 -12.34 -9.49
C THR A 143 2.74 -12.04 -8.01
N LYS A 144 2.02 -10.96 -7.68
CA LYS A 144 1.67 -10.62 -6.30
C LYS A 144 0.68 -11.61 -5.67
N ALA A 145 -0.30 -12.11 -6.43
CA ALA A 145 -1.22 -13.14 -5.97
C ALA A 145 -0.50 -14.47 -5.66
N ILE A 146 0.49 -14.85 -6.48
CA ILE A 146 1.36 -16.01 -6.22
C ILE A 146 2.14 -15.80 -4.92
N VAL A 147 2.78 -14.64 -4.76
CA VAL A 147 3.60 -14.34 -3.58
C VAL A 147 2.76 -14.37 -2.31
N GLU A 148 1.59 -13.75 -2.28
CA GLU A 148 0.69 -13.82 -1.11
C GLU A 148 0.30 -15.28 -0.80
N SER A 149 -0.03 -16.07 -1.83
CA SER A 149 -0.40 -17.47 -1.67
C SER A 149 0.72 -18.34 -1.10
N LEU A 150 1.98 -17.98 -1.31
CA LEU A 150 3.15 -18.65 -0.74
C LEU A 150 3.51 -18.10 0.64
N LEU A 151 3.42 -16.78 0.83
CA LEU A 151 3.72 -16.12 2.10
C LEU A 151 2.78 -16.53 3.23
N LYS A 152 1.54 -16.93 2.91
CA LYS A 152 0.58 -17.43 3.92
C LYS A 152 1.09 -18.66 4.69
N GLU A 153 2.04 -19.41 4.12
CA GLU A 153 2.63 -20.60 4.75
C GLU A 153 3.77 -20.26 5.73
N TYR A 154 4.24 -19.00 5.75
CA TYR A 154 5.28 -18.54 6.66
C TYR A 154 4.65 -17.99 7.94
N PRO A 155 4.77 -18.68 9.09
CA PRO A 155 4.06 -18.32 10.32
C PRO A 155 4.56 -17.02 10.95
N ASN A 156 5.74 -16.54 10.57
CA ASN A 156 6.36 -15.30 11.06
C ASN A 156 6.00 -14.06 10.22
N VAL A 157 5.19 -14.21 9.17
CA VAL A 157 4.91 -13.14 8.21
C VAL A 157 3.53 -12.52 8.45
N LEU A 158 3.50 -11.19 8.50
CA LEU A 158 2.30 -10.37 8.33
C LEU A 158 2.28 -9.81 6.91
N THR A 159 1.25 -10.14 6.13
CA THR A 159 1.05 -9.57 4.79
C THR A 159 -0.04 -8.50 4.83
N LEU A 160 0.31 -7.26 4.53
CA LEU A 160 -0.61 -6.12 4.51
C LEU A 160 -1.07 -5.84 3.07
N ARG A 161 -2.36 -6.00 2.77
CA ARG A 161 -2.95 -5.71 1.46
C ARG A 161 -3.22 -4.21 1.29
N VAL A 162 -2.18 -3.46 0.92
CA VAL A 162 -2.29 -2.03 0.59
C VAL A 162 -3.04 -1.83 -0.73
N ARG A 163 -3.90 -0.81 -0.82
CA ARG A 163 -4.56 -0.39 -2.08
C ARG A 163 -4.51 1.12 -2.25
N MET A 164 -4.26 1.54 -3.49
CA MET A 164 -4.29 2.95 -3.92
C MET A 164 -3.79 3.93 -2.84
N PRO A 165 -2.51 3.80 -2.41
CA PRO A 165 -2.02 4.53 -1.24
C PRO A 165 -2.11 6.05 -1.41
N ILE A 166 -2.51 6.73 -0.33
CA ILE A 166 -2.71 8.18 -0.26
C ILE A 166 -1.83 8.77 0.85
N VAL A 167 -1.24 9.94 0.58
CA VAL A 167 -0.56 10.78 1.59
C VAL A 167 -1.14 12.18 1.62
N ALA A 168 -0.79 12.90 2.68
CA ALA A 168 -1.12 14.32 2.84
C ALA A 168 -0.52 15.19 1.73
N ASP A 169 0.70 14.93 1.24
CA ASP A 169 1.33 15.75 0.20
C ASP A 169 0.63 15.56 -1.17
N LEU A 170 -0.14 16.58 -1.58
CA LEU A 170 -0.90 16.60 -2.83
C LEU A 170 -0.04 16.89 -4.07
N THR A 171 1.26 17.15 -3.91
CA THR A 171 2.21 17.30 -5.02
C THR A 171 3.03 16.03 -5.26
N TYR A 172 2.96 15.06 -4.34
CA TYR A 172 3.74 13.85 -4.43
C TYR A 172 3.31 12.97 -5.63
N PRO A 173 4.18 12.71 -6.64
CA PRO A 173 3.75 12.13 -7.92
C PRO A 173 3.09 10.75 -7.85
N ARG A 174 3.37 9.96 -6.81
CA ARG A 174 2.78 8.62 -6.64
C ARG A 174 1.47 8.63 -5.85
N ASN A 175 1.14 9.73 -5.18
CA ASN A 175 -0.10 9.88 -4.42
C ASN A 175 -1.31 9.73 -5.36
N PHE A 176 -2.28 8.92 -4.97
CA PHE A 176 -3.45 8.66 -5.81
C PHE A 176 -4.23 9.94 -6.13
N ILE A 177 -4.41 10.83 -5.15
CA ILE A 177 -5.10 12.12 -5.35
C ILE A 177 -4.35 12.97 -6.40
N THR A 178 -3.03 13.06 -6.28
CA THR A 178 -2.17 13.79 -7.24
C THR A 178 -2.31 13.26 -8.67
N LYS A 179 -2.53 11.97 -8.85
CA LYS A 179 -2.76 11.38 -10.17
C LYS A 179 -4.11 11.81 -10.74
N ILE A 180 -5.19 11.64 -9.97
CA ILE A 180 -6.54 11.91 -10.50
C ILE A 180 -6.82 13.39 -10.75
N ILE A 181 -6.18 14.31 -10.02
CA ILE A 181 -6.30 15.76 -10.30
C ILE A 181 -5.51 16.21 -11.54
N LYS A 182 -4.60 15.37 -12.05
CA LYS A 182 -3.84 15.59 -13.28
C LYS A 182 -4.52 15.01 -14.52
N TYR A 183 -5.39 14.03 -14.35
CA TYR A 183 -6.07 13.40 -15.47
C TYR A 183 -7.14 14.32 -16.05
N ASP A 184 -7.26 14.33 -17.37
CA ASP A 184 -8.33 15.07 -18.06
C ASP A 184 -9.70 14.41 -17.83
N LYS A 185 -9.70 13.08 -17.75
CA LYS A 185 -10.89 12.26 -17.48
C LYS A 185 -10.60 11.22 -16.40
N VAL A 186 -11.61 10.92 -15.59
CA VAL A 186 -11.53 9.89 -14.55
C VAL A 186 -12.66 8.87 -14.68
N VAL A 187 -12.36 7.63 -14.29
CA VAL A 187 -13.39 6.60 -14.07
C VAL A 187 -14.03 6.84 -12.72
N ASP A 188 -15.28 6.45 -12.52
CA ASP A 188 -15.97 6.66 -11.24
C ASP A 188 -16.42 5.33 -10.62
N ILE A 189 -15.46 4.63 -10.02
CA ILE A 189 -15.69 3.31 -9.41
C ILE A 189 -15.28 3.36 -7.94
N PRO A 190 -16.16 2.99 -6.99
CA PRO A 190 -15.83 2.90 -5.57
C PRO A 190 -14.71 1.90 -5.31
N ASN A 191 -13.75 2.29 -4.45
CA ASN A 191 -12.62 1.44 -4.12
C ASN A 191 -12.23 1.57 -2.64
N SER A 192 -11.79 0.46 -2.03
CA SER A 192 -11.01 0.53 -0.79
C SER A 192 -9.63 1.14 -1.05
N MET A 193 -9.21 2.06 -0.18
CA MET A 193 -7.92 2.76 -0.30
C MET A 193 -7.21 2.83 1.05
N THR A 194 -5.90 3.05 1.01
CA THR A 194 -5.04 3.11 2.21
C THR A 194 -4.55 4.55 2.44
N VAL A 195 -5.07 5.22 3.48
CA VAL A 195 -4.57 6.54 3.90
C VAL A 195 -3.34 6.35 4.79
N LEU A 196 -2.15 6.47 4.18
CA LEU A 196 -0.88 6.12 4.82
C LEU A 196 -0.56 6.90 6.11
N PRO A 197 -0.88 8.20 6.24
CA PRO A 197 -0.64 8.94 7.49
C PRO A 197 -1.34 8.34 8.72
N GLU A 198 -2.50 7.71 8.53
CA GLU A 198 -3.21 7.02 9.61
C GLU A 198 -2.74 5.57 9.74
N LEU A 199 -2.68 4.84 8.63
CA LEU A 199 -2.48 3.41 8.68
C LEU A 199 -1.03 3.05 9.04
N LEU A 200 0.00 3.69 8.48
CA LEU A 200 1.40 3.28 8.71
C LEU A 200 1.81 3.20 10.20
N PRO A 201 1.39 4.11 11.09
CA PRO A 201 1.52 3.92 12.54
C PRO A 201 1.01 2.56 13.04
N TYR A 202 -0.15 2.10 12.57
CA TYR A 202 -0.69 0.79 12.90
C TYR A 202 0.19 -0.36 12.38
N SER A 203 0.84 -0.24 11.22
CA SER A 203 1.79 -1.29 10.76
C SER A 203 2.96 -1.48 11.70
N ILE A 204 3.45 -0.40 12.32
CA ILE A 204 4.54 -0.45 13.30
C ILE A 204 4.03 -1.10 14.59
N GLU A 205 2.84 -0.73 15.07
CA GLU A 205 2.23 -1.36 16.24
C GLU A 205 1.93 -2.85 16.01
N MET A 206 1.42 -3.23 14.84
CA MET A 206 1.22 -4.64 14.49
C MET A 206 2.51 -5.44 14.45
N ALA A 207 3.60 -4.84 13.92
CA ALA A 207 4.91 -5.47 13.93
C ALA A 207 5.40 -5.69 15.36
N LYS A 208 5.28 -4.69 16.25
CA LYS A 208 5.64 -4.80 17.68
C LYS A 208 4.83 -5.89 18.41
N ARG A 209 3.54 -6.01 18.09
CA ARG A 209 2.64 -7.07 18.58
C ARG A 209 2.90 -8.43 17.93
N LYS A 210 3.77 -8.49 16.91
CA LYS A 210 4.06 -9.68 16.09
C LYS A 210 2.80 -10.35 15.55
N LEU A 211 1.83 -9.55 15.10
CA LEU A 211 0.66 -10.08 14.40
C LEU A 211 1.11 -10.75 13.10
N THR A 212 0.47 -11.83 12.68
CA THR A 212 0.86 -12.58 11.46
C THR A 212 -0.35 -12.92 10.58
N GLY A 213 -0.11 -13.56 9.44
CA GLY A 213 -1.12 -13.88 8.44
C GLY A 213 -1.42 -12.70 7.50
N ILE A 214 -2.49 -12.81 6.73
CA ILE A 214 -2.89 -11.80 5.74
C ILE A 214 -3.84 -10.81 6.39
N MET A 215 -3.68 -9.51 6.14
CA MET A 215 -4.61 -8.48 6.62
C MET A 215 -5.01 -7.55 5.49
N ASN A 216 -6.31 -7.37 5.28
CA ASN A 216 -6.84 -6.30 4.46
C ASN A 216 -6.46 -4.96 5.08
N TYR A 217 -5.66 -4.17 4.37
CA TYR A 217 -4.95 -3.03 4.95
C TYR A 217 -5.35 -1.73 4.26
N THR A 218 -6.64 -1.45 4.34
CA THR A 218 -7.32 -0.25 3.81
C THR A 218 -8.19 0.34 4.90
N ASN A 219 -8.55 1.60 4.77
CA ASN A 219 -9.57 2.20 5.61
C ASN A 219 -10.93 1.51 5.36
N PRO A 220 -11.80 1.39 6.39
CA PRO A 220 -13.15 0.84 6.22
C PRO A 220 -13.98 1.60 5.17
N GLY A 221 -14.74 0.84 4.41
CA GLY A 221 -15.59 1.35 3.33
C GLY A 221 -14.88 1.51 1.99
N ALA A 222 -15.58 2.17 1.06
CA ALA A 222 -15.10 2.50 -0.27
C ALA A 222 -15.37 3.97 -0.58
N ILE A 223 -14.55 4.55 -1.44
CA ILE A 223 -14.76 5.88 -1.98
C ILE A 223 -14.49 5.87 -3.48
N SER A 224 -15.31 6.60 -4.23
CA SER A 224 -15.19 6.75 -5.68
C SER A 224 -14.22 7.87 -6.05
N HIS A 225 -13.89 7.98 -7.33
CA HIS A 225 -12.98 9.04 -7.79
C HIS A 225 -13.68 10.39 -7.71
N ASN A 226 -14.96 10.46 -8.08
CA ASN A 226 -15.74 11.69 -8.04
C ASN A 226 -15.90 12.20 -6.61
N GLU A 227 -16.11 11.33 -5.62
CA GLU A 227 -16.16 11.74 -4.22
C GLU A 227 -14.84 12.36 -3.73
N ILE A 228 -13.70 11.79 -4.12
CA ILE A 228 -12.38 12.38 -3.80
C ILE A 228 -12.20 13.73 -4.50
N LEU A 229 -12.56 13.84 -5.78
CA LEU A 229 -12.44 15.09 -6.53
C LEU A 229 -13.38 16.18 -6.00
N GLN A 230 -14.55 15.79 -5.48
CA GLN A 230 -15.46 16.69 -4.78
C GLN A 230 -14.84 17.21 -3.49
N LEU A 231 -14.22 16.36 -2.68
CA LEU A 231 -13.46 16.80 -1.50
C LEU A 231 -12.30 17.73 -1.88
N TYR A 232 -11.57 17.41 -2.95
CA TYR A 232 -10.50 18.27 -3.45
C TYR A 232 -11.02 19.66 -3.86
N LYS A 233 -12.15 19.71 -4.55
CA LYS A 233 -12.80 20.97 -4.94
C LYS A 233 -13.21 21.80 -3.72
N GLU A 234 -13.85 21.17 -2.74
CA GLU A 234 -14.33 21.83 -1.53
C GLU A 234 -13.18 22.38 -0.67
N TYR A 235 -12.16 21.56 -0.41
CA TYR A 235 -11.10 21.92 0.54
C TYR A 235 -9.94 22.70 -0.11
N ILE A 236 -9.61 22.45 -1.38
CA ILE A 236 -8.35 22.90 -2.00
C ILE A 236 -8.57 23.88 -3.15
N ASP A 237 -9.37 23.52 -4.16
CA ASP A 237 -9.53 24.32 -5.37
C ASP A 237 -11.01 24.42 -5.81
N PRO A 238 -11.76 25.44 -5.35
CA PRO A 238 -13.18 25.61 -5.68
C PRO A 238 -13.48 25.74 -7.18
N GLU A 239 -12.48 26.14 -7.98
CA GLU A 239 -12.59 26.27 -9.43
C GLU A 239 -12.23 24.96 -10.16
N PHE A 240 -11.86 23.92 -9.43
CA PHE A 240 -11.53 22.64 -10.03
C PHE A 240 -12.74 22.02 -10.72
N THR A 241 -12.49 21.53 -11.93
CA THR A 241 -13.45 20.82 -12.76
C THR A 241 -12.79 19.55 -13.30
N TRP A 242 -13.60 18.53 -13.53
CA TRP A 242 -13.20 17.27 -14.12
C TRP A 242 -14.30 16.74 -15.04
N SER A 243 -13.98 15.71 -15.80
CA SER A 243 -14.95 14.98 -16.63
C SER A 243 -14.79 13.48 -16.40
N ASN A 244 -15.87 12.73 -16.59
CA ASN A 244 -15.81 11.28 -16.53
C ASN A 244 -15.58 10.68 -17.91
N PHE A 245 -14.98 9.49 -17.94
CA PHE A 245 -14.98 8.67 -19.16
C PHE A 245 -16.40 8.20 -19.48
N THR A 246 -16.73 8.17 -20.76
CA THR A 246 -17.82 7.31 -21.24
C THR A 246 -17.35 5.85 -21.27
N ILE A 247 -18.27 4.89 -21.27
CA ILE A 247 -17.97 3.45 -21.33
C ILE A 247 -17.06 3.13 -22.53
N GLU A 248 -17.33 3.74 -23.68
CA GLU A 248 -16.61 3.52 -24.93
C GLU A 248 -15.18 4.10 -24.91
N GLU A 249 -14.98 5.22 -24.21
CA GLU A 249 -13.66 5.81 -24.06
C GLU A 249 -12.80 5.02 -23.07
N GLN A 250 -13.40 4.55 -21.97
CA GLN A 250 -12.70 3.76 -20.96
C GLN A 250 -12.09 2.49 -21.57
N ALA A 251 -12.80 1.82 -22.47
CA ALA A 251 -12.33 0.60 -23.14
C ALA A 251 -11.11 0.84 -24.06
N LYS A 252 -10.91 2.07 -24.56
CA LYS A 252 -9.84 2.41 -25.52
C LYS A 252 -8.52 2.85 -24.86
N VAL A 253 -8.57 3.30 -23.61
CA VAL A 253 -7.42 3.92 -22.91
C VAL A 253 -6.68 2.91 -22.01
N ILE A 254 -7.33 1.80 -21.66
CA ILE A 254 -6.78 0.82 -20.71
C ILE A 254 -5.97 -0.26 -21.46
N VAL A 255 -4.64 -0.18 -21.39
CA VAL A 255 -3.72 -1.20 -21.95
C VAL A 255 -3.81 -2.53 -21.19
N ALA A 256 -3.93 -2.46 -19.86
CA ALA A 256 -4.15 -3.61 -18.98
C ALA A 256 -5.26 -3.28 -17.98
N PRO A 257 -6.23 -4.19 -17.75
CA PRO A 257 -7.31 -4.00 -16.79
C PRO A 257 -6.79 -3.50 -15.43
N ARG A 258 -7.58 -2.65 -14.76
CA ARG A 258 -7.27 -2.17 -13.41
C ARG A 258 -8.18 -2.88 -12.39
N SER A 259 -7.63 -3.14 -11.21
CA SER A 259 -8.35 -3.77 -10.10
C SER A 259 -9.29 -2.75 -9.44
N ASN A 260 -10.59 -3.07 -9.40
CA ASN A 260 -11.60 -2.34 -8.64
C ASN A 260 -12.24 -3.30 -7.64
N ASN A 261 -12.20 -2.99 -6.35
CA ASN A 261 -12.77 -3.88 -5.32
C ASN A 261 -13.03 -3.14 -3.99
N LEU A 262 -13.81 -3.81 -3.13
CA LEU A 262 -13.96 -3.52 -1.72
C LEU A 262 -13.28 -4.63 -0.93
N LEU A 263 -12.44 -4.30 0.06
CA LEU A 263 -11.88 -5.25 1.01
C LEU A 263 -12.68 -5.20 2.31
N ASP A 264 -12.98 -6.36 2.91
CA ASP A 264 -13.57 -6.42 4.26
C ASP A 264 -12.49 -6.06 5.29
N THR A 265 -12.77 -5.06 6.14
CA THR A 265 -11.81 -4.50 7.10
C THR A 265 -12.03 -4.94 8.55
N LYS A 266 -12.94 -5.89 8.80
CA LYS A 266 -13.30 -6.30 10.17
C LYS A 266 -12.10 -6.72 11.00
N ARG A 267 -11.12 -7.39 10.37
CA ARG A 267 -9.90 -7.81 11.05
C ARG A 267 -9.09 -6.61 11.56
N ILE A 268 -8.77 -5.63 10.71
CA ILE A 268 -8.00 -4.45 11.14
C ILE A 268 -8.79 -3.59 12.12
N GLU A 269 -10.11 -3.47 11.94
CA GLU A 269 -11.01 -2.77 12.87
C GLU A 269 -11.02 -3.43 14.25
N SER A 270 -10.88 -4.75 14.34
CA SER A 270 -10.78 -5.45 15.62
C SER A 270 -9.45 -5.18 16.36
N GLU A 271 -8.37 -4.91 15.62
CA GLU A 271 -7.05 -4.60 16.17
C GLU A 271 -6.89 -3.12 16.53
N PHE A 272 -7.61 -2.25 15.81
CA PHE A 272 -7.60 -0.78 15.92
C PHE A 272 -9.02 -0.23 15.78
N PRO A 273 -9.86 -0.29 16.84
CA PRO A 273 -11.25 0.16 16.78
C PRO A 273 -11.43 1.65 16.48
N GLU A 274 -10.37 2.45 16.61
CA GLU A 274 -10.34 3.88 16.31
C GLU A 274 -10.03 4.21 14.85
N ILE A 275 -9.78 3.20 14.00
CA ILE A 275 -9.54 3.40 12.57
C ILE A 275 -10.73 4.11 11.92
N LEU A 276 -10.45 5.17 11.17
CA LEU A 276 -11.47 5.96 10.51
C LEU A 276 -11.88 5.34 9.18
N SER A 277 -13.17 5.52 8.84
CA SER A 277 -13.68 5.27 7.49
C SER A 277 -12.82 5.98 6.44
N ILE A 278 -12.78 5.48 5.21
CA ILE A 278 -11.96 6.07 4.15
C ILE A 278 -12.25 7.57 3.96
N LYS A 279 -13.51 7.99 4.02
CA LYS A 279 -13.89 9.39 3.87
C LYS A 279 -13.41 10.25 5.04
N ASP A 280 -13.63 9.81 6.27
CA ASP A 280 -13.25 10.57 7.46
C ASP A 280 -11.73 10.65 7.62
N SER A 281 -11.03 9.57 7.28
CA SER A 281 -9.57 9.53 7.25
C SER A 281 -8.99 10.51 6.25
N LEU A 282 -9.55 10.55 5.02
CA LEU A 282 -9.16 11.53 4.01
C LEU A 282 -9.36 12.96 4.50
N ILE A 283 -10.51 13.25 5.11
CA ILE A 283 -10.79 14.59 5.64
C ILE A 283 -9.73 14.95 6.69
N LYS A 284 -9.57 14.14 7.73
CA LYS A 284 -8.69 14.43 8.88
C LYS A 284 -7.20 14.47 8.53
N TYR A 285 -6.72 13.50 7.76
CA TYR A 285 -5.29 13.31 7.54
C TYR A 285 -4.78 13.90 6.23
N VAL A 286 -5.67 14.25 5.30
CA VAL A 286 -5.29 14.78 3.98
C VAL A 286 -5.90 16.15 3.75
N PHE A 287 -7.22 16.31 3.73
CA PHE A 287 -7.83 17.55 3.28
C PHE A 287 -7.77 18.69 4.31
N GLU A 288 -8.05 18.43 5.59
CA GLU A 288 -7.99 19.47 6.64
C GLU A 288 -6.59 20.06 6.82
N PRO A 289 -5.49 19.28 6.91
CA PRO A 289 -4.14 19.84 7.01
C PRO A 289 -3.75 20.68 5.80
N ASN A 290 -4.15 20.27 4.60
CA ASN A 290 -3.89 21.03 3.38
C ASN A 290 -4.76 22.30 3.29
N ALA A 291 -6.01 22.26 3.73
CA ALA A 291 -6.90 23.43 3.78
C ALA A 291 -6.38 24.52 4.73
N LYS A 292 -5.71 24.14 5.83
CA LYS A 292 -5.02 25.10 6.73
C LYS A 292 -3.89 25.88 6.04
N LYS A 293 -3.33 25.34 4.96
CA LYS A 293 -2.28 25.95 4.13
C LYS A 293 -2.71 26.10 2.68
N LYS A 294 -4.02 26.34 2.46
CA LYS A 294 -4.67 26.27 1.14
C LYS A 294 -3.94 27.08 0.07
N THR A 295 -3.51 28.31 0.39
CA THR A 295 -2.82 29.19 -0.56
C THR A 295 -1.52 28.58 -1.08
N GLU A 296 -0.67 28.06 -0.19
CA GLU A 296 0.61 27.43 -0.54
C GLU A 296 0.38 26.13 -1.34
N VAL A 297 -0.54 25.29 -0.85
CA VAL A 297 -0.86 24.00 -1.48
C VAL A 297 -1.45 24.21 -2.88
N LEU A 298 -2.38 25.16 -3.02
CA LEU A 298 -3.00 25.48 -4.30
C LEU A 298 -1.96 26.00 -5.30
N ALA A 299 -1.05 26.88 -4.88
CA ALA A 299 0.02 27.37 -5.73
C ALA A 299 0.93 26.23 -6.21
N ALA A 300 1.39 25.37 -5.30
CA ALA A 300 2.25 24.24 -5.64
C ALA A 300 1.56 23.22 -6.55
N VAL A 301 0.26 22.96 -6.34
CA VAL A 301 -0.51 22.04 -7.19
C VAL A 301 -0.76 22.65 -8.58
N LYS A 302 -1.03 23.95 -8.67
CA LYS A 302 -1.16 24.67 -9.96
C LYS A 302 0.13 24.64 -10.77
N GLU A 303 1.26 24.96 -10.13
CA GLU A 303 2.60 24.85 -10.72
C GLU A 303 2.87 23.42 -11.24
N MET A 304 2.61 22.41 -10.40
CA MET A 304 2.79 21.00 -10.77
C MET A 304 1.89 20.57 -11.96
N ARG A 305 0.72 21.19 -12.13
CA ARG A 305 -0.20 20.95 -13.26
C ARG A 305 0.15 21.76 -14.50
N GLY A 306 1.11 22.69 -14.41
CA GLY A 306 1.44 23.63 -15.47
C GLY A 306 0.32 24.63 -15.75
N ARG A 307 -0.43 25.04 -14.71
CA ARG A 307 -1.57 25.97 -14.78
C ARG A 307 -1.41 27.15 -13.83
#